data_AF-A0A5C7UGC8-F1
#
_entry.id   AF-A0A5C7UGC8-F1
#
_cell.length_a   1.000
_cell.length_b   1.000
_cell.length_c   1.000
_cell.angle_alpha   90.00
_cell.angle_beta   90.00
_cell.angle_gamma   90.00
#
_symmetry.space_group_name_H-M   'P 1'
#
loop_
_entity.id
_entity.type
_entity.pdbx_description
1 polymer ?
#
loop_
_entity_poly.entity_id
_entity_poly.type
_entity_poly.pdbx_seq_one_letter_code
_entity_poly.pdbx_strand_id
1 'polypeptide(L)'
;MDSILFDCVKEVTPKLNPLLADGFAYEQMKMTEHYIDRVWKSVAESFVPGLEYCGYRRLEPWEEFDISVSKKTANSKNNKASFDIARSDFYMVEYIFKYNGVKLKPRHVLLPFVEPGGYITIGGGKFVIAPVLADKVFSIGLDNIFTKLLRDKIIFKKVDYQIVVNGEKTVATVIHSRIYNVPATKKVKATVRCEPTIAHYLFCKYGVTKTFELFCGFTPVIGDHTLEANIPDKDNWVICKTTGVKPRTYGKRMHETPNVYLAVPKDKWTNEVRDIVAGFFYVVDHFPTRIKHTPNYYDDTKLWIILLGSIYLSENVATGNLYNDFQPHIESLDSYIDTIVAEDLGDLGYHIKDVYQLFFLMIQMYTKWMINNSDDLATMYGKQLQVLYYVLMDITKAIFTTHFSIKATLKNRGILTERLIEDALKRGIRTGLIYGLNSSHGEVMSVSSPGDNKAFKVTSMLVPQQKSTKGPRGKDRGPVDDPTKVLHASIAEVGGYVNITKKEATGRSRLNLCVKLDPKGSILRDPRFVDMIDKAQELIK
;
A
#
# COMPACT_ATOMS: atom_id res chain seq x y z
N MET A 1 -9.13 -42.06 36.41
CA MET A 1 -8.32 -40.84 36.26
C MET A 1 -8.96 -39.79 37.15
N ASP A 2 -8.20 -39.17 38.05
CA ASP A 2 -8.71 -38.36 39.18
C ASP A 2 -9.36 -37.05 38.71
N SER A 3 -10.64 -36.82 39.02
CA SER A 3 -11.39 -35.62 38.63
C SER A 3 -10.87 -34.36 39.33
N ILE A 4 -10.39 -34.47 40.57
CA ILE A 4 -9.86 -33.35 41.34
C ILE A 4 -8.57 -32.83 40.68
N LEU A 5 -7.71 -33.76 40.24
CA LEU A 5 -6.50 -33.40 39.50
C LEU A 5 -6.84 -32.68 38.19
N PHE A 6 -7.86 -33.14 37.44
CA PHE A 6 -8.29 -32.48 36.22
C PHE A 6 -8.84 -31.08 36.47
N ASP A 7 -9.61 -30.88 37.53
CA ASP A 7 -10.14 -29.57 37.87
C ASP A 7 -9.02 -28.61 38.29
N CYS A 8 -8.08 -29.04 39.13
CA CYS A 8 -6.90 -28.24 39.46
C CYS A 8 -6.07 -27.89 38.22
N VAL A 9 -5.80 -28.86 37.34
CA VAL A 9 -5.08 -28.60 36.08
C VAL A 9 -5.86 -27.62 35.20
N LYS A 10 -7.17 -27.75 35.11
CA LYS A 10 -8.04 -26.87 34.30
C LYS A 10 -8.08 -25.44 34.86
N GLU A 11 -8.00 -25.26 36.17
CA GLU A 11 -7.95 -23.95 36.82
C GLU A 11 -6.63 -23.22 36.54
N VAL A 12 -5.50 -23.93 36.61
CA VAL A 12 -4.17 -23.31 36.40
C VAL A 12 -3.75 -23.22 34.94
N THR A 13 -4.36 -24.03 34.04
CA THR A 13 -4.02 -24.02 32.60
C THR A 13 -4.58 -22.76 31.92
N PRO A 14 -3.72 -21.95 31.25
CA PRO A 14 -4.18 -20.79 30.48
C PRO A 14 -5.27 -21.16 29.47
N LYS A 15 -6.34 -20.35 29.44
CA LYS A 15 -7.42 -20.54 28.47
C LYS A 15 -6.98 -20.01 27.11
N LEU A 16 -7.10 -20.86 26.09
CA LEU A 16 -6.89 -20.47 24.71
C LEU A 16 -8.01 -19.49 24.29
N ASN A 17 -7.65 -18.49 23.50
CA ASN A 17 -8.60 -17.60 22.86
C ASN A 17 -9.35 -18.38 21.77
N PRO A 18 -10.69 -18.54 21.86
CA PRO A 18 -11.46 -19.32 20.89
C PRO A 18 -11.32 -18.82 19.45
N LEU A 19 -11.25 -17.50 19.23
CA LEU A 19 -11.07 -16.90 17.91
C LEU A 19 -9.76 -17.35 17.25
N LEU A 20 -8.73 -17.59 18.06
CA LEU A 20 -7.43 -18.06 17.59
C LEU A 20 -7.41 -19.58 17.49
N ALA A 21 -7.91 -20.29 18.51
CA ALA A 21 -7.85 -21.75 18.60
C ALA A 21 -8.65 -22.44 17.48
N ASP A 22 -9.81 -21.89 17.10
CA ASP A 22 -10.64 -22.38 16.00
C ASP A 22 -10.18 -21.85 14.63
N GLY A 23 -9.16 -20.99 14.62
CA GLY A 23 -8.54 -20.43 13.43
C GLY A 23 -9.10 -19.06 13.10
N PHE A 24 -8.27 -18.03 13.27
CA PHE A 24 -8.67 -16.65 13.00
C PHE A 24 -9.17 -16.43 11.56
N ALA A 25 -8.61 -17.17 10.60
CA ALA A 25 -9.07 -17.16 9.21
C ALA A 25 -10.53 -17.64 9.07
N TYR A 26 -10.98 -18.62 9.86
CA TYR A 26 -12.35 -19.11 9.81
C TYR A 26 -13.37 -18.02 10.14
N GLU A 27 -13.11 -17.21 11.17
CA GLU A 27 -13.98 -16.11 11.54
C GLU A 27 -13.92 -14.96 10.53
N GLN A 28 -12.73 -14.56 10.09
CA GLN A 28 -12.57 -13.46 9.14
C GLN A 28 -13.18 -13.77 7.77
N MET A 29 -13.04 -15.00 7.28
CA MET A 29 -13.54 -15.40 5.96
C MET A 29 -15.07 -15.39 5.86
N LYS A 30 -15.82 -15.32 6.97
CA LYS A 30 -17.27 -15.08 6.95
C LYS A 30 -17.63 -13.72 6.34
N MET A 31 -16.73 -12.76 6.37
CA MET A 31 -16.92 -11.40 5.85
C MET A 31 -16.45 -11.24 4.39
N THR A 32 -16.14 -12.33 3.69
CA THR A 32 -15.59 -12.30 2.32
C THR A 32 -16.45 -11.49 1.34
N GLU A 33 -17.76 -11.71 1.32
CA GLU A 33 -18.66 -10.98 0.42
C GLU A 33 -18.76 -9.51 0.78
N HIS A 34 -18.96 -9.22 2.07
CA HIS A 34 -19.05 -7.85 2.58
C HIS A 34 -17.77 -7.06 2.28
N TYR A 35 -16.59 -7.69 2.39
CA TYR A 35 -15.33 -7.06 2.04
C TYR A 35 -15.26 -6.68 0.56
N ILE A 36 -15.58 -7.61 -0.36
CA ILE A 36 -15.58 -7.30 -1.80
C ILE A 36 -16.66 -6.26 -2.16
N ASP A 37 -17.81 -6.30 -1.52
CA ASP A 37 -18.87 -5.30 -1.69
C ASP A 37 -18.40 -3.90 -1.26
N ARG A 38 -17.70 -3.79 -0.12
CA ARG A 38 -17.07 -2.52 0.31
C ARG A 38 -16.05 -2.02 -0.71
N VAL A 39 -15.25 -2.92 -1.28
CA VAL A 39 -14.29 -2.57 -2.34
C VAL A 39 -15.04 -2.04 -3.57
N TRP A 40 -16.10 -2.71 -4.03
CA TRP A 40 -16.90 -2.23 -5.16
C TRP A 40 -17.56 -0.88 -4.88
N LYS A 41 -18.16 -0.68 -3.71
CA LYS A 41 -18.76 0.59 -3.30
C LYS A 41 -17.73 1.72 -3.32
N SER A 42 -16.55 1.48 -2.77
CA SER A 42 -15.45 2.45 -2.81
C SER A 42 -15.04 2.80 -4.24
N VAL A 43 -14.93 1.82 -5.13
CA VAL A 43 -14.57 2.09 -6.53
C VAL A 43 -15.71 2.83 -7.26
N ALA A 44 -16.96 2.52 -6.91
CA ALA A 44 -18.15 3.08 -7.52
C ALA A 44 -18.27 4.61 -7.31
N GLU A 45 -17.77 5.15 -6.19
CA GLU A 45 -17.68 6.60 -5.95
C GLU A 45 -16.88 7.33 -7.05
N SER A 46 -15.97 6.61 -7.69
CA SER A 46 -15.11 7.13 -8.75
C SER A 46 -15.55 6.72 -10.16
N PHE A 47 -16.70 6.05 -10.33
CA PHE A 47 -17.15 5.57 -11.64
C PHE A 47 -17.38 6.71 -12.64
N VAL A 48 -17.32 6.34 -13.92
CA VAL A 48 -17.69 7.23 -15.02
C VAL A 48 -19.19 7.54 -14.95
N PRO A 49 -19.64 8.72 -15.41
CA PRO A 49 -21.05 9.08 -15.41
C PRO A 49 -21.92 7.98 -16.05
N GLY A 50 -23.03 7.67 -15.38
CA GLY A 50 -24.01 6.68 -15.83
C GLY A 50 -23.68 5.23 -15.45
N LEU A 51 -22.43 4.88 -15.11
CA LEU A 51 -22.10 3.54 -14.62
C LEU A 51 -22.37 3.43 -13.13
N GLU A 52 -23.13 2.42 -12.73
CA GLU A 52 -23.54 2.17 -11.35
C GLU A 52 -23.25 0.73 -10.96
N TYR A 53 -22.77 0.55 -9.73
CA TYR A 53 -22.74 -0.75 -9.06
C TYR A 53 -24.03 -0.90 -8.23
N CYS A 54 -24.78 -1.98 -8.47
CA CYS A 54 -26.11 -2.19 -7.88
C CYS A 54 -26.12 -3.22 -6.74
N GLY A 55 -24.96 -3.74 -6.34
CA GLY A 55 -24.83 -4.79 -5.34
C GLY A 55 -24.53 -6.16 -5.93
N TYR A 56 -24.67 -7.19 -5.09
CA TYR A 56 -24.32 -8.56 -5.41
C TYR A 56 -25.36 -9.55 -4.88
N ARG A 57 -25.31 -10.78 -5.40
CA ARG A 57 -26.12 -11.91 -4.94
C ARG A 57 -25.28 -13.19 -4.97
N ARG A 58 -25.35 -14.00 -3.92
CA ARG A 58 -24.80 -15.36 -3.93
C ARG A 58 -25.64 -16.24 -4.84
N LEU A 59 -24.98 -16.99 -5.72
CA LEU A 59 -25.66 -17.94 -6.60
C LEU A 59 -25.89 -19.26 -5.90
N GLU A 60 -26.97 -19.91 -6.28
CA GLU A 60 -27.25 -21.27 -5.85
C GLU A 60 -26.42 -22.29 -6.66
N PRO A 61 -26.16 -23.49 -6.12
CA PRO A 61 -25.26 -24.46 -6.77
C PRO A 61 -25.65 -24.83 -8.21
N TRP A 62 -26.94 -24.89 -8.53
CA TRP A 62 -27.41 -25.19 -9.89
C TRP A 62 -27.18 -24.02 -10.85
N GLU A 63 -27.33 -22.77 -10.39
CA GLU A 63 -27.03 -21.57 -11.19
C GLU A 63 -25.53 -21.51 -11.50
N GLU A 64 -24.69 -21.79 -10.50
CA GLU A 64 -23.25 -21.90 -10.65
C GLU A 64 -22.85 -22.98 -11.68
N PHE A 65 -23.48 -24.16 -11.59
CA PHE A 65 -23.25 -25.25 -12.55
C PHE A 65 -23.59 -24.79 -13.97
N ASP A 66 -24.78 -24.24 -14.19
CA ASP A 66 -25.25 -23.78 -15.50
C ASP A 66 -24.31 -22.73 -16.12
N ILE A 67 -23.85 -21.78 -15.31
CA ILE A 67 -22.90 -20.74 -15.75
C ILE A 67 -21.55 -21.36 -16.12
N SER A 68 -21.07 -22.31 -15.31
CA SER A 68 -19.76 -22.95 -15.47
C SER A 68 -19.71 -23.89 -16.68
N VAL A 69 -20.80 -24.61 -16.98
CA VAL A 69 -20.90 -25.48 -18.17
C VAL A 69 -21.34 -24.72 -19.42
N SER A 70 -21.75 -23.46 -19.30
CA SER A 70 -22.17 -22.68 -20.47
C SER A 70 -21.03 -22.53 -21.48
N LYS A 71 -21.34 -22.65 -22.78
CA LYS A 71 -20.40 -22.50 -23.90
C LYS A 71 -19.65 -21.15 -23.91
N LYS A 72 -20.07 -20.18 -23.10
CA LYS A 72 -19.47 -18.83 -22.97
C LYS A 72 -18.33 -18.75 -21.94
N THR A 73 -18.21 -19.73 -21.04
CA THR A 73 -17.18 -19.81 -19.98
C THR A 73 -16.07 -20.81 -20.33
N ALA A 74 -16.30 -21.69 -21.31
CA ALA A 74 -15.30 -22.60 -21.84
C ALA A 74 -14.13 -21.82 -22.46
N ASN A 75 -12.94 -21.96 -21.89
CA ASN A 75 -11.72 -21.41 -22.47
C ASN A 75 -11.54 -21.94 -23.89
N SER A 76 -11.37 -21.00 -24.81
CA SER A 76 -11.10 -21.17 -26.24
C SER A 76 -9.95 -22.14 -26.50
N LYS A 77 -10.28 -23.30 -27.07
CA LYS A 77 -9.57 -24.01 -28.15
C LYS A 77 -10.34 -25.25 -28.63
N ASN A 78 -11.13 -25.89 -27.75
CA ASN A 78 -11.76 -27.19 -28.04
C ASN A 78 -13.30 -27.25 -27.98
N ASN A 79 -14.00 -26.12 -27.78
CA ASN A 79 -15.48 -26.05 -27.77
C ASN A 79 -16.20 -27.07 -26.83
N LYS A 80 -15.48 -27.68 -25.89
CA LYS A 80 -16.03 -28.61 -24.90
C LYS A 80 -16.25 -27.85 -23.60
N ALA A 81 -17.49 -27.89 -23.10
CA ALA A 81 -17.76 -27.53 -21.73
C ALA A 81 -17.00 -28.51 -20.82
N SER A 82 -16.08 -27.98 -20.00
CA SER A 82 -15.33 -28.75 -19.01
C SER A 82 -15.64 -28.16 -17.65
N PHE A 83 -16.27 -28.96 -16.78
CA PHE A 83 -16.46 -28.62 -15.37
C PHE A 83 -15.42 -29.37 -14.57
N ASP A 84 -14.70 -28.65 -13.70
CA ASP A 84 -13.75 -29.31 -12.81
C ASP A 84 -14.53 -30.02 -11.69
N ILE A 85 -14.37 -31.34 -11.63
CA ILE A 85 -15.04 -32.18 -10.62
C ILE A 85 -14.19 -32.22 -9.34
N ALA A 86 -12.91 -31.80 -9.41
CA ALA A 86 -12.07 -31.74 -8.23
C ALA A 86 -12.63 -30.72 -7.24
N ARG A 87 -12.80 -31.15 -5.98
CA ARG A 87 -13.36 -30.31 -4.92
C ARG A 87 -12.58 -29.00 -4.81
N SER A 88 -13.31 -27.90 -4.84
CA SER A 88 -12.81 -26.57 -4.48
C SER A 88 -13.80 -25.92 -3.52
N ASP A 89 -13.32 -25.36 -2.43
CA ASP A 89 -14.15 -24.70 -1.41
C ASP A 89 -14.40 -23.24 -1.82
N PHE A 90 -15.06 -23.09 -2.97
CA PHE A 90 -15.49 -21.83 -3.57
C PHE A 90 -16.99 -21.80 -3.78
N TYR A 91 -17.57 -20.61 -3.84
CA TYR A 91 -18.96 -20.39 -4.25
C TYR A 91 -19.03 -19.21 -5.20
N MET A 92 -19.99 -19.21 -6.12
CA MET A 92 -20.14 -18.15 -7.11
C MET A 92 -20.99 -16.98 -6.58
N VAL A 93 -20.51 -15.76 -6.81
CA VAL A 93 -21.23 -14.52 -6.52
C VAL A 93 -21.43 -13.73 -7.81
N GLU A 94 -22.65 -13.26 -7.99
CA GLU A 94 -23.09 -12.42 -9.09
C GLU A 94 -23.03 -10.94 -8.69
N TYR A 95 -22.30 -10.12 -9.44
CA TYR A 95 -22.21 -8.66 -9.26
C TYR A 95 -23.00 -7.94 -10.36
N ILE A 96 -23.84 -7.01 -9.96
CA ILE A 96 -24.84 -6.36 -10.80
C ILE A 96 -24.41 -4.92 -11.10
N PHE A 97 -24.47 -4.54 -12.38
CA PHE A 97 -24.13 -3.20 -12.84
C PHE A 97 -25.24 -2.63 -13.72
N LYS A 98 -25.39 -1.31 -13.71
CA LYS A 98 -26.22 -0.57 -14.66
C LYS A 98 -25.38 0.47 -15.39
N TYR A 99 -25.75 0.76 -16.62
CA TYR A 99 -25.22 1.89 -17.37
C TYR A 99 -26.36 2.70 -17.97
N ASN A 100 -26.46 3.98 -17.64
CA ASN A 100 -27.54 4.88 -18.09
C ASN A 100 -28.94 4.28 -17.84
N GLY A 101 -29.14 3.67 -16.68
CA GLY A 101 -30.40 3.01 -16.30
C GLY A 101 -30.62 1.61 -16.86
N VAL A 102 -29.83 1.16 -17.85
CA VAL A 102 -29.91 -0.17 -18.46
C VAL A 102 -29.07 -1.17 -17.67
N LYS A 103 -29.64 -2.33 -17.33
CA LYS A 103 -28.90 -3.42 -16.65
C LYS A 103 -27.86 -4.01 -17.61
N LEU A 104 -26.60 -4.04 -17.20
CA LEU A 104 -25.53 -4.72 -17.91
C LEU A 104 -25.56 -6.22 -17.58
N LYS A 105 -24.90 -7.04 -18.42
CA LYS A 105 -24.70 -8.44 -18.09
C LYS A 105 -23.90 -8.58 -16.78
N PRO A 106 -24.40 -9.37 -15.82
CA PRO A 106 -23.77 -9.54 -14.51
C PRO A 106 -22.38 -10.17 -14.64
N ARG A 107 -21.53 -9.92 -13.64
CA ARG A 107 -20.21 -10.56 -13.53
C ARG A 107 -20.22 -11.61 -12.43
N HIS A 108 -19.78 -12.81 -12.77
CA HIS A 108 -19.68 -13.91 -11.82
C HIS A 108 -18.24 -14.05 -11.36
N VAL A 109 -18.03 -14.08 -10.04
CA VAL A 109 -16.71 -14.28 -9.41
C VAL A 109 -16.83 -15.38 -8.38
N LEU A 110 -15.87 -16.31 -8.38
CA LEU A 110 -15.75 -17.30 -7.32
C LEU A 110 -15.08 -16.68 -6.09
N LEU A 111 -15.73 -16.81 -4.94
CA LEU A 111 -15.20 -16.39 -3.66
C LEU A 111 -14.89 -17.61 -2.78
N PRO A 112 -13.84 -17.55 -1.96
CA PRO A 112 -13.47 -18.65 -1.09
C PRO A 112 -14.24 -18.67 0.22
N PHE A 113 -14.48 -19.88 0.72
CA PHE A 113 -14.84 -20.13 2.11
C PHE A 113 -13.84 -21.12 2.71
N VAL A 114 -13.84 -21.21 4.04
CA VAL A 114 -12.91 -22.10 4.76
C VAL A 114 -13.64 -22.88 5.84
N GLU A 115 -13.16 -24.08 6.12
CA GLU A 115 -13.61 -24.91 7.24
C GLU A 115 -12.92 -24.48 8.55
N PRO A 116 -13.42 -24.90 9.73
CA PRO A 116 -12.82 -24.50 11.01
C PRO A 116 -11.37 -24.97 11.09
N GLY A 117 -10.48 -24.08 11.52
CA GLY A 117 -9.03 -24.19 11.42
C GLY A 117 -8.42 -23.41 10.25
N GLY A 118 -9.24 -22.83 9.38
CA GLY A 118 -8.81 -22.13 8.17
C GLY A 118 -8.47 -23.07 7.01
N TYR A 119 -9.02 -24.28 7.01
CA TYR A 119 -8.79 -25.26 5.93
C TYR A 119 -9.55 -24.86 4.66
N ILE A 120 -8.89 -25.04 3.51
CA ILE A 120 -9.46 -24.79 2.19
C ILE A 120 -8.98 -25.84 1.20
N THR A 121 -9.90 -26.32 0.36
CA THR A 121 -9.61 -27.24 -0.74
C THR A 121 -9.60 -26.46 -2.04
N ILE A 122 -8.57 -26.63 -2.87
CA ILE A 122 -8.46 -25.97 -4.18
C ILE A 122 -8.00 -27.01 -5.19
N GLY A 123 -8.85 -27.34 -6.17
CA GLY A 123 -8.55 -28.34 -7.19
C GLY A 123 -8.17 -29.71 -6.60
N GLY A 124 -8.86 -30.13 -5.53
CA GLY A 124 -8.59 -31.38 -4.80
C GLY A 124 -7.41 -31.34 -3.81
N GLY A 125 -6.58 -30.29 -3.86
CA GLY A 125 -5.49 -30.10 -2.89
C GLY A 125 -5.99 -29.44 -1.60
N LYS A 126 -5.56 -29.94 -0.44
CA LYS A 126 -5.87 -29.35 0.88
C LYS A 126 -4.79 -28.36 1.33
N PHE A 127 -5.24 -27.19 1.75
CA PHE A 127 -4.42 -26.08 2.23
C PHE A 127 -5.01 -25.49 3.51
N VAL A 128 -4.24 -24.63 4.16
CA VAL A 128 -4.66 -23.82 5.30
C VAL A 128 -4.30 -22.38 5.03
N ILE A 129 -5.22 -21.48 5.36
CA ILE A 129 -5.00 -20.04 5.36
C ILE A 129 -4.53 -19.62 6.75
N ALA A 130 -3.26 -19.19 6.85
CA ALA A 130 -2.72 -18.61 8.08
C ALA A 130 -2.88 -17.08 8.07
N PRO A 131 -3.18 -16.44 9.21
CA PRO A 131 -3.20 -14.99 9.29
C PRO A 131 -1.81 -14.40 9.01
N VAL A 132 -1.79 -13.24 8.37
CA VAL A 132 -0.57 -12.44 8.18
C VAL A 132 -0.45 -11.44 9.32
N LEU A 133 0.67 -11.46 10.04
CA LEU A 133 1.01 -10.41 11.00
C LEU A 133 1.59 -9.23 10.23
N ALA A 134 0.83 -8.15 10.13
CA ALA A 134 1.20 -6.96 9.38
C ALA A 134 0.94 -5.68 10.18
N ASP A 135 1.67 -4.63 9.84
CA ASP A 135 1.31 -3.30 10.29
C ASP A 135 -0.02 -2.89 9.63
N LYS A 136 -0.75 -2.00 10.30
CA LYS A 136 -2.09 -1.59 9.84
C LYS A 136 -2.03 -0.86 8.50
N VAL A 137 -1.28 0.24 8.44
CA VAL A 137 -1.11 1.07 7.24
C VAL A 137 0.36 1.34 6.93
N PHE A 138 1.12 1.80 7.93
CA PHE A 138 2.54 2.13 7.79
C PHE A 138 3.42 0.99 8.29
N SER A 139 4.23 0.41 7.41
CA SER A 139 5.32 -0.48 7.78
C SER A 139 6.64 0.26 7.68
N ILE A 140 7.26 0.51 8.82
CA ILE A 140 8.58 1.15 8.89
C ILE A 140 9.63 0.07 8.62
N GLY A 141 10.51 0.30 7.65
CA GLY A 141 11.63 -0.56 7.30
C GLY A 141 12.97 0.00 7.79
N LEU A 142 14.07 -0.57 7.31
CA LEU A 142 15.44 -0.12 7.65
C LEU A 142 15.81 1.20 6.97
N ASP A 143 15.47 1.35 5.70
CA ASP A 143 15.82 2.49 4.86
C ASP A 143 14.59 3.14 4.21
N ASN A 144 13.40 2.62 4.47
CA ASN A 144 12.17 3.01 3.79
C ASN A 144 10.95 2.90 4.69
N ILE A 145 9.88 3.58 4.32
CA ILE A 145 8.55 3.42 4.93
C ILE A 145 7.60 2.98 3.83
N PHE A 146 6.93 1.86 4.06
CA PHE A 146 5.93 1.31 3.15
C PHE A 146 4.54 1.68 3.66
N THR A 147 3.69 2.18 2.76
CA THR A 147 2.27 2.43 3.03
C THR A 147 1.42 1.47 2.22
N LYS A 148 0.58 0.73 2.94
CA LYS A 148 -0.37 -0.22 2.40
C LYS A 148 -1.66 0.50 2.00
N LEU A 149 -1.97 0.53 0.70
CA LEU A 149 -3.27 0.97 0.20
C LEU A 149 -3.99 -0.22 -0.46
N LEU A 150 -5.30 -0.11 -0.73
CA LEU A 150 -6.01 -1.15 -1.48
C LEU A 150 -5.56 -1.21 -2.94
N ARG A 151 -5.23 -0.06 -3.54
CA ARG A 151 -4.94 0.07 -4.97
C ARG A 151 -3.51 -0.31 -5.33
N ASP A 152 -2.57 0.19 -4.54
CA ASP A 152 -1.15 -0.05 -4.73
C ASP A 152 -0.42 0.10 -3.40
N LYS A 153 0.83 -0.32 -3.38
CA LYS A 153 1.76 -0.03 -2.30
C LYS A 153 2.64 1.15 -2.66
N ILE A 154 2.84 2.06 -1.72
CA ILE A 154 3.78 3.17 -1.88
C ILE A 154 4.96 2.95 -0.96
N ILE A 155 6.18 3.02 -1.50
CA ILE A 155 7.43 2.89 -0.73
C ILE A 155 8.13 4.23 -0.74
N PHE A 156 8.20 4.87 0.42
CA PHE A 156 8.88 6.14 0.64
C PHE A 156 10.32 5.90 1.04
N LYS A 157 11.23 6.66 0.44
CA LYS A 157 12.66 6.68 0.75
C LYS A 157 13.13 8.12 0.92
N LYS A 158 14.31 8.31 1.51
CA LYS A 158 14.93 9.63 1.63
C LYS A 158 16.22 9.75 0.84
N VAL A 159 16.51 10.97 0.42
CA VAL A 159 17.83 11.43 0.00
C VAL A 159 18.15 12.72 0.74
N ASP A 160 19.39 12.84 1.23
CA ASP A 160 19.84 14.08 1.84
C ASP A 160 20.30 15.06 0.75
N TYR A 161 19.87 16.31 0.83
CA TYR A 161 20.12 17.33 -0.18
C TYR A 161 20.52 18.66 0.47
N GLN A 162 21.45 19.39 -0.16
CA GLN A 162 21.99 20.63 0.38
C GLN A 162 21.35 21.84 -0.28
N ILE A 163 20.85 22.75 0.54
CA ILE A 163 20.36 24.07 0.14
C ILE A 163 21.15 25.15 0.89
N VAL A 164 21.13 26.38 0.37
CA VAL A 164 21.68 27.54 1.06
C VAL A 164 20.53 28.30 1.71
N VAL A 165 20.60 28.51 3.02
CA VAL A 165 19.59 29.19 3.84
C VAL A 165 20.28 30.38 4.50
N ASN A 166 19.85 31.60 4.20
CA ASN A 166 20.48 32.84 4.69
C ASN A 166 22.01 32.90 4.50
N GLY A 167 22.51 32.31 3.40
CA GLY A 167 23.94 32.25 3.10
C GLY A 167 24.67 31.01 3.63
N GLU A 168 24.05 30.24 4.53
CA GLU A 168 24.65 29.04 5.12
C GLU A 168 24.18 27.76 4.44
N LYS A 169 25.10 26.82 4.22
CA LYS A 169 24.75 25.50 3.65
C LYS A 169 24.07 24.65 4.71
N THR A 170 22.83 24.28 4.44
CA THR A 170 22.00 23.43 5.30
C THR A 170 21.68 22.13 4.58
N VAL A 171 21.84 21.00 5.27
CA VAL A 171 21.36 19.69 4.79
C VAL A 171 19.90 19.54 5.17
N ALA A 172 19.08 19.18 4.20
CA ALA A 172 17.66 18.90 4.34
C ALA A 172 17.32 17.51 3.81
N THR A 173 16.21 16.94 4.26
CA THR A 173 15.80 15.60 3.87
C THR A 173 14.74 15.69 2.78
N VAL A 174 14.99 15.05 1.64
CA VAL A 174 14.05 14.99 0.52
C VAL A 174 13.46 13.60 0.42
N ILE A 175 12.15 13.50 0.66
CA ILE A 175 11.42 12.24 0.55
C ILE A 175 11.03 12.00 -0.92
N HIS A 176 11.20 10.77 -1.39
CA HIS A 176 10.87 10.37 -2.75
C HIS A 176 10.19 9.00 -2.81
N SER A 177 9.41 8.77 -3.87
CA SER A 177 8.77 7.48 -4.13
C SER A 177 8.47 7.26 -5.60
N ARG A 178 8.77 6.06 -6.09
CA ARG A 178 8.46 5.66 -7.48
C ARG A 178 7.06 5.08 -7.57
N ILE A 179 6.05 5.96 -7.59
CA ILE A 179 4.63 5.60 -7.61
C ILE A 179 4.16 5.20 -9.02
N TYR A 180 4.75 5.75 -10.08
CA TYR A 180 4.35 5.42 -11.45
C TYR A 180 5.07 4.18 -11.98
N ASN A 181 4.31 3.17 -12.39
CA ASN A 181 4.83 1.96 -13.03
C ASN A 181 4.93 2.15 -14.55
N VAL A 182 6.12 2.50 -15.03
CA VAL A 182 6.39 2.68 -16.47
C VAL A 182 6.23 1.34 -17.22
N PRO A 183 5.32 1.25 -18.22
CA PRO A 183 5.17 0.06 -19.05
C PRO A 183 6.49 -0.30 -19.75
N ALA A 184 6.79 -1.60 -19.87
CA ALA A 184 8.03 -2.06 -20.49
C ALA A 184 8.24 -1.50 -21.90
N THR A 185 7.17 -1.31 -22.68
CA THR A 185 7.17 -0.75 -24.03
C THR A 185 7.57 0.73 -24.10
N LYS A 186 7.40 1.47 -23.00
CA LYS A 186 7.73 2.90 -22.90
C LYS A 186 9.05 3.15 -22.18
N LYS A 187 9.77 2.10 -21.76
CA LYS A 187 11.06 2.27 -21.08
C LYS A 187 12.09 2.83 -22.04
N VAL A 188 12.47 4.08 -21.81
CA VAL A 188 13.55 4.77 -22.51
C VAL A 188 14.73 4.93 -21.55
N LYS A 189 15.93 5.07 -22.09
CA LYS A 189 17.10 5.42 -21.29
C LYS A 189 16.91 6.82 -20.69
N ALA A 190 16.85 6.88 -19.36
CA ALA A 190 16.73 8.14 -18.63
C ALA A 190 17.91 9.08 -18.96
N THR A 191 17.60 10.33 -19.31
CA THR A 191 18.58 11.40 -19.54
C THR A 191 18.98 12.08 -18.24
N VAL A 192 18.06 12.12 -17.28
CA VAL A 192 18.23 12.68 -15.94
C VAL A 192 17.95 11.58 -14.93
N ARG A 193 18.91 11.28 -14.06
CA ARG A 193 18.74 10.25 -13.01
C ARG A 193 18.24 10.89 -11.71
N CYS A 194 17.14 11.62 -11.80
CA CYS A 194 16.48 12.25 -10.65
C CYS A 194 15.53 11.24 -9.98
N GLU A 195 15.31 11.36 -8.68
CA GLU A 195 14.25 10.61 -8.00
C GLU A 195 12.96 11.45 -7.93
N PRO A 196 11.79 10.86 -8.19
CA PRO A 196 10.51 11.57 -8.13
C PRO A 196 10.15 11.90 -6.67
N THR A 197 10.39 13.15 -6.26
CA THR A 197 10.19 13.58 -4.87
C THR A 197 8.71 13.73 -4.55
N ILE A 198 8.36 13.53 -3.28
CA ILE A 198 6.99 13.71 -2.81
C ILE A 198 6.54 15.17 -2.92
N ALA A 199 7.45 16.12 -2.67
CA ALA A 199 7.20 17.54 -2.92
C ALA A 199 6.87 17.81 -4.40
N HIS A 200 7.56 17.15 -5.35
CA HIS A 200 7.25 17.27 -6.78
C HIS A 200 5.83 16.82 -7.11
N TYR A 201 5.35 15.73 -6.50
CA TYR A 201 3.95 15.32 -6.66
C TYR A 201 2.95 16.36 -6.16
N LEU A 202 3.25 17.07 -5.06
CA LEU A 202 2.43 18.19 -4.59
C LEU A 202 2.43 19.34 -5.62
N PHE A 203 3.59 19.70 -6.16
CA PHE A 203 3.71 20.75 -7.19
C PHE A 203 3.02 20.38 -8.51
N CYS A 204 3.02 19.10 -8.90
CA CYS A 204 2.25 18.59 -10.04
C CYS A 204 0.74 18.82 -9.87
N LYS A 205 0.23 18.75 -8.65
CA LYS A 205 -1.21 18.89 -8.38
C LYS A 205 -1.63 20.35 -8.18
N TYR A 206 -0.85 21.11 -7.41
CA TYR A 206 -1.27 22.43 -6.93
C TYR A 206 -0.41 23.59 -7.44
N GLY A 207 0.79 23.34 -7.97
CA GLY A 207 1.80 24.39 -8.14
C GLY A 207 2.53 24.68 -6.83
N VAL A 208 3.58 25.50 -6.87
CA VAL A 208 4.44 25.72 -5.69
C VAL A 208 3.72 26.56 -4.64
N THR A 209 3.24 27.74 -5.01
CA THR A 209 2.60 28.70 -4.09
C THR A 209 1.42 28.07 -3.37
N LYS A 210 0.52 27.42 -4.12
CA LYS A 210 -0.67 26.79 -3.55
C LYS A 210 -0.33 25.60 -2.64
N THR A 211 0.77 24.89 -2.91
CA THR A 211 1.24 23.82 -2.03
C THR A 211 1.59 24.38 -0.64
N PHE A 212 2.37 25.46 -0.58
CA PHE A 212 2.70 26.09 0.70
C PHE A 212 1.45 26.67 1.39
N GLU A 213 0.52 27.26 0.64
CA GLU A 213 -0.71 27.80 1.20
C GLU A 213 -1.54 26.70 1.87
N LEU A 214 -1.75 25.56 1.19
CA LEU A 214 -2.59 24.46 1.65
C LEU A 214 -1.97 23.67 2.81
N PHE A 215 -0.66 23.42 2.77
CA PHE A 215 0.00 22.50 3.71
C PHE A 215 0.82 23.21 4.79
N CYS A 216 1.28 24.45 4.53
CA CYS A 216 2.10 25.21 5.46
C CYS A 216 1.40 26.49 5.96
N GLY A 217 0.26 26.88 5.37
CA GLY A 217 -0.55 28.01 5.81
C GLY A 217 0.04 29.38 5.45
N PHE A 218 0.92 29.46 4.44
CA PHE A 218 1.47 30.73 3.96
C PHE A 218 1.85 30.64 2.47
N THR A 219 2.04 31.80 1.83
CA THR A 219 2.53 31.89 0.44
C THR A 219 3.99 32.34 0.45
N PRO A 220 4.94 31.56 -0.11
CA PRO A 220 6.33 31.97 -0.24
C PRO A 220 6.49 33.05 -1.31
N VAL A 221 7.55 33.85 -1.20
CA VAL A 221 7.93 34.78 -2.27
C VAL A 221 9.04 34.15 -3.10
N ILE A 222 8.80 33.95 -4.40
CA ILE A 222 9.77 33.34 -5.32
C ILE A 222 10.27 34.40 -6.29
N GLY A 223 11.58 34.49 -6.45
CA GLY A 223 12.23 35.46 -7.31
C GLY A 223 13.58 34.99 -7.81
N ASP A 224 14.35 35.93 -8.32
CA ASP A 224 15.70 35.71 -8.79
C ASP A 224 16.74 36.26 -7.78
N HIS A 225 18.00 36.36 -8.18
CA HIS A 225 19.06 36.97 -7.37
C HIS A 225 18.74 38.36 -6.79
N THR A 226 17.81 39.11 -7.36
CA THR A 226 17.40 40.42 -6.83
C THR A 226 16.46 40.33 -5.63
N LEU A 227 15.89 39.14 -5.37
CA LEU A 227 14.96 38.93 -4.25
C LEU A 227 15.57 39.32 -2.90
N GLU A 228 16.86 39.01 -2.68
CA GLU A 228 17.57 39.36 -1.45
C GLU A 228 17.66 40.87 -1.19
N ALA A 229 17.58 41.70 -2.23
CA ALA A 229 17.65 43.15 -2.17
C ALA A 229 16.26 43.82 -2.18
N ASN A 230 15.28 43.17 -2.80
CA ASN A 230 13.94 43.73 -3.04
C ASN A 230 12.88 43.30 -2.03
N ILE A 231 13.17 42.33 -1.15
CA ILE A 231 12.20 41.87 -0.16
C ILE A 231 12.06 42.89 0.98
N PRO A 232 10.84 43.37 1.29
CA PRO A 232 10.61 44.23 2.44
C PRO A 232 10.96 43.51 3.75
N ASP A 233 11.55 44.24 4.70
CA ASP A 233 11.89 43.75 6.04
C ASP A 233 12.67 42.43 6.03
N LYS A 234 13.84 42.44 5.37
CA LYS A 234 14.71 41.26 5.17
C LYS A 234 14.92 40.39 6.41
N ASP A 235 14.96 40.98 7.61
CA ASP A 235 15.16 40.25 8.87
C ASP A 235 14.00 39.34 9.27
N ASN A 236 12.81 39.55 8.70
CA ASN A 236 11.61 38.74 8.90
C ASN A 236 11.50 37.56 7.94
N TRP A 237 12.45 37.40 7.02
CA TRP A 237 12.44 36.36 5.99
C TRP A 237 13.64 35.43 6.09
N VAL A 238 13.39 34.16 5.79
CA VAL A 238 14.41 33.15 5.54
C VAL A 238 14.53 32.97 4.04
N ILE A 239 15.68 33.34 3.49
CA ILE A 239 15.95 33.31 2.06
C ILE A 239 16.72 32.04 1.71
N CYS A 240 16.13 31.24 0.84
CA CYS A 240 16.65 29.96 0.39
C CYS A 240 17.08 30.03 -1.08
N LYS A 241 18.19 29.36 -1.41
CA LYS A 241 18.68 29.18 -2.78
C LYS A 241 19.37 27.84 -2.97
N THR A 242 19.54 27.44 -4.22
CA THR A 242 20.38 26.30 -4.58
C THR A 242 21.85 26.53 -4.17
N THR A 243 22.57 25.45 -3.89
CA THR A 243 24.04 25.50 -3.74
C THR A 243 24.76 25.75 -5.07
N GLY A 244 24.06 25.58 -6.20
CA GLY A 244 24.61 25.66 -7.55
C GLY A 244 25.53 24.48 -7.91
N VAL A 245 25.60 23.45 -7.06
CA VAL A 245 26.39 22.26 -7.30
C VAL A 245 25.62 21.32 -8.23
N LYS A 246 26.24 21.01 -9.37
CA LYS A 246 25.71 20.04 -10.32
C LYS A 246 25.33 18.72 -9.62
N PRO A 247 24.07 18.24 -9.73
CA PRO A 247 23.68 16.97 -9.17
C PRO A 247 24.54 15.83 -9.72
N ARG A 248 24.97 14.88 -8.87
CA ARG A 248 25.80 13.73 -9.29
C ARG A 248 25.16 12.90 -10.39
N THR A 249 23.84 12.90 -10.42
CA THR A 249 22.96 12.19 -11.34
C THR A 249 22.65 12.97 -12.62
N TYR A 250 23.11 14.22 -12.72
CA TYR A 250 22.98 15.05 -13.91
C TYR A 250 23.95 14.55 -14.99
N GLY A 251 23.46 14.45 -16.23
CA GLY A 251 24.23 13.90 -17.35
C GLY A 251 25.49 14.70 -17.71
N LYS A 252 26.16 14.31 -18.81
CA LYS A 252 27.41 14.96 -19.27
C LYS A 252 27.25 16.41 -19.78
N ARG A 253 26.03 16.95 -19.82
CA ARG A 253 25.77 18.32 -20.27
C ARG A 253 26.36 19.35 -19.30
N MET A 254 26.66 20.55 -19.82
CA MET A 254 27.02 21.71 -19.00
C MET A 254 25.84 22.03 -18.09
N HIS A 255 26.12 22.20 -16.81
CA HIS A 255 25.10 22.50 -15.82
C HIS A 255 25.05 24.02 -15.64
N GLU A 256 23.89 24.59 -15.93
CA GLU A 256 23.60 25.99 -15.64
C GLU A 256 23.06 26.07 -14.21
N THR A 257 23.62 26.97 -13.39
CA THR A 257 23.11 27.20 -12.04
C THR A 257 21.74 27.89 -12.13
N PRO A 258 20.67 27.30 -11.56
CA PRO A 258 19.37 27.97 -11.52
C PRO A 258 19.45 29.29 -10.75
N ASN A 259 18.97 30.38 -11.34
CA ASN A 259 18.93 31.70 -10.68
C ASN A 259 17.72 31.86 -9.73
N VAL A 260 17.30 30.83 -9.01
CA VAL A 260 16.03 30.81 -8.25
C VAL A 260 16.25 31.02 -6.76
N TYR A 261 15.46 31.93 -6.18
CA TYR A 261 15.44 32.27 -4.77
C TYR A 261 14.01 32.12 -4.24
N LEU A 262 13.88 31.60 -3.02
CA LEU A 262 12.61 31.39 -2.35
C LEU A 262 12.70 31.96 -0.93
N ALA A 263 11.83 32.91 -0.59
CA ALA A 263 11.76 33.51 0.73
C ALA A 263 10.54 32.99 1.49
N VAL A 264 10.78 32.60 2.74
CA VAL A 264 9.78 32.07 3.70
C VAL A 264 9.70 32.99 4.91
N PRO A 265 8.51 33.31 5.44
CA PRO A 265 8.40 34.06 6.69
C PRO A 265 9.12 33.32 7.83
N LYS A 266 9.92 34.04 8.62
CA LYS A 266 10.78 33.44 9.64
C LYS A 266 10.01 32.68 10.72
N ASP A 267 8.81 33.13 11.07
CA ASP A 267 7.90 32.45 12.00
C ASP A 267 7.33 31.14 11.45
N LYS A 268 7.39 30.93 10.13
CA LYS A 268 6.93 29.72 9.43
C LYS A 268 8.07 28.78 9.06
N TRP A 269 9.32 29.09 9.38
CA TRP A 269 10.46 28.24 9.03
C TRP A 269 10.57 27.01 9.94
N THR A 270 9.91 25.93 9.52
CA THR A 270 9.90 24.62 10.21
C THR A 270 10.71 23.57 9.43
N ASN A 271 10.91 22.38 10.03
CA ASN A 271 11.62 21.28 9.38
C ASN A 271 10.90 20.80 8.11
N GLU A 272 9.58 20.67 8.17
CA GLU A 272 8.76 20.25 7.03
C GLU A 272 8.75 21.29 5.90
N VAL A 273 8.76 22.59 6.24
CA VAL A 273 8.90 23.68 5.26
C VAL A 273 10.28 23.63 4.60
N ARG A 274 11.34 23.44 5.38
CA ARG A 274 12.70 23.23 4.87
C ARG A 274 12.76 22.03 3.91
N ASP A 275 12.11 20.92 4.25
CA ASP A 275 12.13 19.70 3.43
C ASP A 275 11.33 19.85 2.13
N ILE A 276 10.22 20.62 2.13
CA ILE A 276 9.51 21.02 0.90
C ILE A 276 10.38 21.94 0.03
N VAL A 277 11.03 22.94 0.62
CA VAL A 277 11.95 23.85 -0.08
C VAL A 277 13.13 23.07 -0.69
N ALA A 278 13.68 22.10 0.05
CA ALA A 278 14.70 21.21 -0.46
C ALA A 278 14.19 20.36 -1.62
N GLY A 279 12.97 19.82 -1.53
CA GLY A 279 12.33 19.09 -2.63
C GLY A 279 12.12 19.95 -3.89
N PHE A 280 11.78 21.24 -3.72
CA PHE A 280 11.70 22.21 -4.81
C PHE A 280 13.06 22.40 -5.49
N PHE A 281 14.09 22.78 -4.74
CA PHE A 281 15.43 23.00 -5.30
C PHE A 281 16.04 21.73 -5.88
N TYR A 282 15.76 20.56 -5.30
CA TYR A 282 16.16 19.28 -5.85
C TYR A 282 15.66 19.09 -7.28
N VAL A 283 14.39 19.40 -7.57
CA VAL A 283 13.86 19.30 -8.95
C VAL A 283 14.46 20.40 -9.83
N VAL A 284 14.56 21.62 -9.33
CA VAL A 284 15.09 22.78 -10.07
C VAL A 284 16.53 22.55 -10.55
N ASP A 285 17.40 22.02 -9.69
CA ASP A 285 18.80 21.70 -10.06
C ASP A 285 18.89 20.58 -11.10
N HIS A 286 17.90 19.68 -11.17
CA HIS A 286 17.87 18.64 -12.20
C HIS A 286 17.32 19.15 -13.54
N PHE A 287 16.63 20.29 -13.55
CA PHE A 287 16.03 20.89 -14.75
C PHE A 287 16.30 22.41 -14.88
N PRO A 288 17.57 22.86 -14.81
CA PRO A 288 17.92 24.27 -14.70
C PRO A 288 17.46 25.11 -15.90
N THR A 289 17.43 24.53 -17.10
CA THR A 289 17.04 25.23 -18.34
C THR A 289 15.52 25.31 -18.54
N ARG A 290 14.75 24.53 -17.77
CA ARG A 290 13.30 24.42 -17.92
C ARG A 290 12.56 25.36 -16.98
N ILE A 291 13.12 25.69 -15.82
CA ILE A 291 12.51 26.57 -14.83
C ILE A 291 13.12 27.96 -14.99
N LYS A 292 12.36 28.89 -15.59
CA LYS A 292 12.79 30.28 -15.86
C LYS A 292 12.13 31.26 -14.88
N HIS A 293 12.81 32.38 -14.67
CA HIS A 293 12.38 33.53 -13.84
C HIS A 293 11.28 34.36 -14.50
N THR A 294 10.14 33.74 -14.75
CA THR A 294 8.96 34.43 -15.28
C THR A 294 7.83 34.34 -14.27
N PRO A 295 7.07 35.43 -14.01
CA PRO A 295 5.87 35.37 -13.18
C PRO A 295 4.94 34.24 -13.65
N ASN A 296 4.37 33.49 -12.71
CA ASN A 296 3.46 32.36 -12.90
C ASN A 296 4.07 31.03 -13.40
N TYR A 297 5.37 30.95 -13.65
CA TYR A 297 5.99 29.69 -14.13
C TYR A 297 6.07 28.60 -13.04
N TYR A 298 6.23 29.02 -11.77
CA TYR A 298 6.32 28.11 -10.62
C TYR A 298 4.97 27.49 -10.23
N ASP A 299 3.86 28.12 -10.63
CA ASP A 299 2.51 27.63 -10.37
C ASP A 299 1.89 26.91 -11.57
N ASP A 300 2.64 26.78 -12.68
CA ASP A 300 2.23 25.98 -13.82
C ASP A 300 2.33 24.48 -13.51
N THR A 301 1.20 23.88 -13.12
CA THR A 301 1.09 22.44 -12.87
C THR A 301 1.49 21.59 -14.08
N LYS A 302 1.25 22.08 -15.30
CA LYS A 302 1.62 21.39 -16.55
C LYS A 302 3.13 21.22 -16.64
N LEU A 303 3.89 22.27 -16.32
CA LEU A 303 5.35 22.20 -16.25
C LEU A 303 5.79 21.11 -15.29
N TRP A 304 5.29 21.11 -14.06
CA TRP A 304 5.68 20.11 -13.06
C TRP A 304 5.36 18.69 -13.50
N ILE A 305 4.19 18.46 -14.10
CA ILE A 305 3.79 17.16 -14.69
C ILE A 305 4.76 16.74 -15.80
N ILE A 306 5.15 17.65 -16.68
CA ILE A 306 6.14 17.39 -17.74
C ILE A 306 7.49 17.01 -17.13
N LEU A 307 7.97 17.75 -16.12
CA LEU A 307 9.23 17.45 -15.45
C LEU A 307 9.18 16.07 -14.79
N LEU A 308 8.07 15.71 -14.13
CA LEU A 308 7.89 14.39 -13.54
C LEU A 308 7.95 13.29 -14.63
N GLY A 309 7.30 13.53 -15.77
CA GLY A 309 7.37 12.61 -16.91
C GLY A 309 8.80 12.43 -17.44
N SER A 310 9.59 13.51 -17.49
CA SER A 310 11.01 13.45 -17.88
C SER A 310 11.85 12.59 -16.92
N ILE A 311 11.53 12.58 -15.62
CA ILE A 311 12.21 11.76 -14.61
C ILE A 311 11.98 10.26 -14.86
N TYR A 312 10.74 9.87 -15.18
CA TYR A 312 10.38 8.47 -15.39
C TYR A 312 10.75 7.93 -16.77
N LEU A 313 10.66 8.77 -17.80
CA LEU A 313 10.92 8.39 -19.19
C LEU A 313 12.28 8.93 -19.65
N SER A 314 12.28 10.15 -20.19
CA SER A 314 13.46 10.84 -20.71
C SER A 314 13.06 12.26 -21.15
N GLU A 315 13.98 13.23 -21.07
CA GLU A 315 13.79 14.56 -21.66
C GLU A 315 13.74 14.53 -23.20
N ASN A 316 14.16 13.43 -23.83
CA ASN A 316 14.10 13.27 -25.28
C ASN A 316 12.67 12.95 -25.77
N VAL A 317 11.75 12.63 -24.87
CA VAL A 317 10.34 12.42 -25.22
C VAL A 317 9.66 13.77 -25.42
N ALA A 318 8.86 13.90 -26.48
CA ALA A 318 8.14 15.13 -26.76
C ALA A 318 7.28 15.56 -25.55
N THR A 319 7.36 16.85 -25.20
CA THR A 319 6.66 17.44 -24.05
C THR A 319 5.16 17.13 -24.01
N GLY A 320 4.49 17.13 -25.17
CA GLY A 320 3.07 16.78 -25.25
C GLY A 320 2.78 15.32 -24.85
N ASN A 321 3.67 14.39 -25.21
CA ASN A 321 3.53 12.98 -24.84
C ASN A 321 3.77 12.78 -23.33
N LEU A 322 4.77 13.46 -22.77
CA LEU A 322 5.01 13.43 -21.32
C LEU A 322 3.77 13.90 -20.54
N TYR A 323 3.19 15.03 -20.94
CA TYR A 323 1.99 15.54 -20.29
C TYR A 323 0.80 14.58 -20.43
N ASN A 324 0.53 14.09 -21.64
CA ASN A 324 -0.60 13.20 -21.91
C ASN A 324 -0.51 11.87 -21.15
N ASP A 325 0.71 11.38 -20.89
CA ASP A 325 0.96 10.16 -20.13
C ASP A 325 0.89 10.38 -18.61
N PHE A 326 1.39 11.52 -18.10
CA PHE A 326 1.52 11.76 -16.66
C PHE A 326 0.36 12.54 -16.04
N GLN A 327 -0.36 13.37 -16.78
CA GLN A 327 -1.59 13.98 -16.29
C GLN A 327 -2.60 12.94 -15.76
N PRO A 328 -2.98 11.88 -16.53
CA PRO A 328 -3.88 10.86 -16.00
C PRO A 328 -3.29 10.06 -14.83
N HIS A 329 -1.95 9.98 -14.72
CA HIS A 329 -1.33 9.41 -13.53
C HIS A 329 -1.61 10.27 -12.29
N ILE A 330 -1.37 11.59 -12.35
CA ILE A 330 -1.67 12.51 -11.25
C ILE A 330 -3.17 12.49 -10.91
N GLU A 331 -4.05 12.51 -11.91
CA GLU A 331 -5.50 12.39 -11.67
C GLU A 331 -5.90 11.06 -11.00
N SER A 332 -5.19 9.97 -11.31
CA SER A 332 -5.47 8.68 -10.66
C SER A 332 -5.15 8.66 -9.17
N LEU A 333 -4.16 9.46 -8.73
CA LEU A 333 -3.72 9.54 -7.34
C LEU A 333 -4.82 10.05 -6.40
N ASP A 334 -5.72 10.92 -6.87
CA ASP A 334 -6.84 11.47 -6.09
C ASP A 334 -7.73 10.39 -5.46
N SER A 335 -7.69 9.18 -6.02
CA SER A 335 -8.54 8.07 -5.63
C SER A 335 -7.79 6.98 -4.86
N TYR A 336 -6.52 7.19 -4.50
CA TYR A 336 -5.67 6.21 -3.80
C TYR A 336 -6.03 6.03 -2.33
N ILE A 337 -6.60 7.05 -1.69
CA ILE A 337 -7.18 6.95 -0.35
C ILE A 337 -8.66 6.63 -0.52
N ASP A 338 -8.99 5.37 -0.29
CA ASP A 338 -10.38 4.91 -0.23
C ASP A 338 -10.93 4.93 1.19
N THR A 339 -12.24 4.74 1.33
CA THR A 339 -12.95 4.70 2.61
C THR A 339 -12.37 3.70 3.60
N ILE A 340 -11.89 2.53 3.13
CA ILE A 340 -11.30 1.51 4.01
C ILE A 340 -9.95 1.99 4.53
N VAL A 341 -9.09 2.51 3.65
CA VAL A 341 -7.79 3.08 4.03
C VAL A 341 -7.96 4.30 4.93
N ALA A 342 -8.95 5.16 4.67
CA ALA A 342 -9.23 6.34 5.49
C ALA A 342 -9.68 5.96 6.91
N GLU A 343 -10.51 4.91 7.07
CA GLU A 343 -10.87 4.35 8.38
C GLU A 343 -9.64 3.80 9.10
N ASP A 344 -8.79 3.04 8.40
CA ASP A 344 -7.58 2.47 8.99
C ASP A 344 -6.57 3.54 9.43
N LEU A 345 -6.44 4.63 8.67
CA LEU A 345 -5.66 5.81 9.04
C LEU A 345 -6.28 6.57 10.21
N GLY A 346 -7.61 6.69 10.24
CA GLY A 346 -8.35 7.32 11.33
C GLY A 346 -8.15 6.61 12.67
N ASP A 347 -8.12 5.27 12.66
CA ASP A 347 -7.81 4.46 13.84
C ASP A 347 -6.36 4.68 14.35
N LEU A 348 -5.44 5.14 13.48
CA LEU A 348 -4.08 5.53 13.86
C LEU A 348 -3.98 7.01 14.29
N GLY A 349 -5.10 7.73 14.33
CA GLY A 349 -5.17 9.14 14.67
C GLY A 349 -4.91 10.09 13.49
N TYR A 350 -4.89 9.60 12.25
CA TYR A 350 -4.66 10.41 11.05
C TYR A 350 -5.94 10.56 10.23
N HIS A 351 -6.50 11.77 10.18
CA HIS A 351 -7.66 12.09 9.36
C HIS A 351 -7.22 12.58 7.97
N ILE A 352 -6.96 11.64 7.06
CA ILE A 352 -6.44 11.90 5.71
C ILE A 352 -7.58 11.73 4.70
N LYS A 353 -7.86 12.78 3.93
CA LYS A 353 -8.92 12.79 2.90
C LYS A 353 -8.44 12.38 1.52
N ASP A 354 -7.16 12.63 1.22
CA ASP A 354 -6.57 12.35 -0.08
C ASP A 354 -5.09 11.94 0.04
N VAL A 355 -4.53 11.44 -1.05
CA VAL A 355 -3.14 10.94 -1.03
C VAL A 355 -2.11 12.06 -0.93
N TYR A 356 -2.45 13.32 -1.23
CA TYR A 356 -1.53 14.45 -1.08
C TYR A 356 -1.39 14.86 0.38
N GLN A 357 -2.43 14.72 1.19
CA GLN A 357 -2.35 14.81 2.64
C GLN A 357 -1.47 13.68 3.22
N LEU A 358 -1.56 12.46 2.67
CA LEU A 358 -0.65 11.37 3.02
C LEU A 358 0.81 11.73 2.67
N PHE A 359 1.04 12.31 1.50
CA PHE A 359 2.36 12.78 1.07
C PHE A 359 2.93 13.83 2.00
N PHE A 360 2.13 14.81 2.41
CA PHE A 360 2.56 15.81 3.38
C PHE A 360 2.84 15.19 4.77
N LEU A 361 2.01 14.25 5.22
CA LEU A 361 2.28 13.50 6.46
C LEU A 361 3.64 12.77 6.40
N MET A 362 3.98 12.18 5.25
CA MET A 362 5.30 11.54 5.09
C MET A 362 6.42 12.56 5.21
N ILE A 363 6.29 13.76 4.62
CA ILE A 363 7.30 14.82 4.78
C ILE A 363 7.47 15.18 6.27
N GLN A 364 6.38 15.27 7.03
CA GLN A 364 6.43 15.63 8.46
C GLN A 364 7.01 14.51 9.34
N MET A 365 6.62 13.25 9.10
CA MET A 365 6.83 12.17 10.06
C MET A 365 7.97 11.21 9.68
N TYR A 366 8.45 11.21 8.44
CA TYR A 366 9.42 10.22 7.96
C TYR A 366 10.66 10.14 8.85
N THR A 367 11.33 11.27 9.10
CA THR A 367 12.55 11.28 9.92
C THR A 367 12.29 10.81 11.35
N LYS A 368 11.16 11.22 11.94
CA LYS A 368 10.76 10.81 13.29
C LYS A 368 10.53 9.30 13.37
N TRP A 369 9.84 8.71 12.40
CA TRP A 369 9.60 7.27 12.34
C TRP A 369 10.86 6.46 12.05
N MET A 370 11.75 6.95 11.20
CA MET A 370 13.00 6.25 10.89
C MET A 370 14.00 6.24 12.07
N ILE A 371 14.03 7.28 12.90
CA ILE A 371 14.92 7.33 14.07
C ILE A 371 14.51 6.32 15.15
N ASN A 372 13.21 6.08 15.30
CA ASN A 372 12.67 5.23 16.36
C ASN A 372 12.52 3.74 15.94
N ASN A 373 13.06 3.34 14.79
CA ASN A 373 12.60 2.11 14.11
C ASN A 373 13.13 0.78 14.68
N SER A 374 14.22 0.74 15.44
CA SER A 374 14.87 -0.53 15.79
C SER A 374 14.00 -1.43 16.68
N ASP A 375 13.38 -0.86 17.71
CA ASP A 375 12.42 -1.58 18.57
C ASP A 375 11.11 -1.89 17.81
N ASP A 376 10.63 -0.93 17.01
CA ASP A 376 9.37 -1.04 16.24
C ASP A 376 9.44 -2.12 15.15
N LEU A 377 10.61 -2.40 14.61
CA LEU A 377 10.82 -3.44 13.60
C LEU A 377 10.68 -4.85 14.19
N ALA A 378 11.26 -5.07 15.37
CA ALA A 378 11.33 -6.39 16.01
C ALA A 378 10.07 -6.73 16.82
N THR A 379 9.33 -5.72 17.30
CA THR A 379 8.14 -5.94 18.11
C THR A 379 7.01 -6.63 17.34
N MET A 380 6.22 -7.41 18.07
CA MET A 380 4.95 -7.98 17.57
C MET A 380 3.74 -7.16 18.02
N TYR A 381 3.92 -6.16 18.90
CA TYR A 381 2.85 -5.25 19.31
C TYR A 381 2.55 -4.21 18.23
N GLY A 382 1.36 -3.60 18.30
CA GLY A 382 0.93 -2.59 17.32
C GLY A 382 0.61 -3.16 15.93
N LYS A 383 0.76 -4.48 15.75
CA LYS A 383 0.46 -5.21 14.51
C LYS A 383 -0.91 -5.87 14.57
N GLN A 384 -1.43 -6.19 13.39
CA GLN A 384 -2.77 -6.75 13.20
C GLN A 384 -2.68 -8.09 12.46
N LEU A 385 -3.53 -9.03 12.86
CA LEU A 385 -3.77 -10.25 12.09
C LEU A 385 -4.69 -9.94 10.92
N GLN A 386 -4.17 -10.09 9.69
CA GLN A 386 -4.91 -9.80 8.47
C GLN A 386 -5.08 -11.05 7.62
N VAL A 387 -6.32 -11.29 7.18
CA VAL A 387 -6.69 -12.44 6.34
C VAL A 387 -7.29 -11.96 5.03
N LEU A 388 -8.43 -11.26 5.09
CA LEU A 388 -9.21 -10.83 3.92
C LEU A 388 -8.38 -10.02 2.93
N TYR A 389 -7.56 -9.08 3.41
CA TYR A 389 -6.72 -8.26 2.53
C TYR A 389 -5.80 -9.10 1.64
N TYR A 390 -5.16 -10.12 2.22
CA TYR A 390 -4.17 -10.94 1.52
C TYR A 390 -4.83 -11.99 0.63
N VAL A 391 -5.84 -12.70 1.16
CA VAL A 391 -6.58 -13.74 0.42
C VAL A 391 -7.33 -13.15 -0.79
N LEU A 392 -7.90 -11.95 -0.67
CA LEU A 392 -8.74 -11.34 -1.70
C LEU A 392 -7.99 -10.32 -2.58
N MET A 393 -6.68 -10.17 -2.39
CA MET A 393 -5.85 -9.17 -3.07
C MET A 393 -5.97 -9.23 -4.59
N ASP A 394 -6.02 -10.43 -5.18
CA ASP A 394 -6.12 -10.63 -6.63
C ASP A 394 -7.46 -10.12 -7.19
N ILE A 395 -8.55 -10.32 -6.44
CA ILE A 395 -9.88 -9.81 -6.81
C ILE A 395 -9.91 -8.29 -6.67
N THR A 396 -9.45 -7.75 -5.55
CA THR A 396 -9.35 -6.30 -5.31
C THR A 396 -8.54 -5.61 -6.41
N LYS A 397 -7.38 -6.16 -6.77
CA LYS A 397 -6.53 -5.65 -7.85
C LYS A 397 -7.25 -5.71 -9.21
N ALA A 398 -7.98 -6.78 -9.50
CA ALA A 398 -8.74 -6.91 -10.73
C ALA A 398 -9.86 -5.86 -10.83
N ILE A 399 -10.54 -5.55 -9.73
CA ILE A 399 -11.56 -4.49 -9.64
C ILE A 399 -10.96 -3.13 -10.03
N PHE A 400 -9.88 -2.71 -9.36
CA PHE A 400 -9.23 -1.43 -9.67
C PHE A 400 -8.68 -1.39 -11.10
N THR A 401 -8.03 -2.45 -11.57
CA THR A 401 -7.50 -2.50 -12.94
C THR A 401 -8.61 -2.37 -13.98
N THR A 402 -9.75 -3.02 -13.75
CA THR A 402 -10.93 -2.95 -14.63
C THR A 402 -11.49 -1.53 -14.68
N HIS A 403 -11.65 -0.91 -13.52
CA HIS A 403 -12.08 0.48 -13.38
C HIS A 403 -11.20 1.45 -14.18
N PHE A 404 -9.88 1.36 -14.02
CA PHE A 404 -8.95 2.18 -14.78
C PHE A 404 -9.03 1.92 -16.29
N SER A 405 -9.23 0.67 -16.70
CA SER A 405 -9.43 0.33 -18.12
C SER A 405 -10.71 0.97 -18.68
N ILE A 406 -11.79 1.08 -17.90
CA ILE A 406 -13.04 1.73 -18.33
C ILE A 406 -12.82 3.23 -18.48
N LYS A 407 -12.20 3.90 -17.48
CA LYS A 407 -11.85 5.32 -17.55
C LYS A 407 -10.96 5.65 -18.74
N ALA A 408 -9.92 4.84 -18.97
CA ALA A 408 -9.03 5.00 -20.12
C ALA A 408 -9.78 4.83 -21.46
N THR A 409 -10.74 3.91 -21.53
CA THR A 409 -11.55 3.71 -22.74
C THR A 409 -12.43 4.93 -23.04
N LEU A 410 -13.08 5.50 -22.02
CA LEU A 410 -13.86 6.74 -22.17
C LEU A 410 -12.96 7.89 -22.64
N LYS A 411 -11.80 8.09 -22.00
CA LYS A 411 -10.85 9.14 -22.39
C LYS A 411 -10.37 9.01 -23.84
N ASN A 412 -10.05 7.80 -24.29
CA ASN A 412 -9.49 7.57 -25.61
C ASN A 412 -10.53 7.63 -26.74
N ARG A 413 -11.78 7.25 -26.46
CA ARG A 413 -12.85 7.17 -27.48
C ARG A 413 -13.82 8.34 -27.43
N GLY A 414 -13.84 9.11 -26.34
CA GLY A 414 -14.84 10.16 -26.07
C GLY A 414 -16.23 9.63 -25.74
N ILE A 415 -16.54 8.38 -26.09
CA ILE A 415 -17.83 7.74 -25.86
C ILE A 415 -17.64 6.36 -25.22
N LEU A 416 -18.56 6.03 -24.31
CA LEU A 416 -18.62 4.74 -23.66
C LEU A 416 -19.99 4.09 -23.96
N THR A 417 -19.96 2.91 -24.55
CA THR A 417 -21.15 2.10 -24.85
C THR A 417 -21.25 0.92 -23.89
N GLU A 418 -22.45 0.40 -23.69
CA GLU A 418 -22.70 -0.79 -22.84
C GLU A 418 -21.75 -1.94 -23.20
N ARG A 419 -21.58 -2.21 -24.50
CA ARG A 419 -20.67 -3.25 -25.00
C ARG A 419 -19.22 -3.05 -24.55
N LEU A 420 -18.71 -1.82 -24.58
CA LEU A 420 -17.32 -1.54 -24.16
C LEU A 420 -17.13 -1.75 -22.66
N ILE A 421 -18.14 -1.41 -21.87
CA ILE A 421 -18.13 -1.66 -20.42
C ILE A 421 -18.18 -3.16 -20.16
N GLU A 422 -19.09 -3.88 -20.82
CA GLU A 422 -19.19 -5.34 -20.70
C GLU A 422 -17.88 -6.04 -21.10
N ASP A 423 -17.23 -5.60 -22.17
CA ASP A 423 -15.95 -6.16 -22.64
C ASP A 423 -14.79 -5.85 -21.67
N ALA A 424 -14.79 -4.69 -21.01
CA ALA A 424 -13.84 -4.36 -19.96
C ALA A 424 -14.06 -5.20 -18.70
N LEU A 425 -15.31 -5.25 -18.20
CA LEU A 425 -15.73 -6.06 -17.06
C LEU A 425 -15.42 -7.55 -17.30
N LYS A 426 -15.71 -8.09 -18.48
CA LYS A 426 -15.43 -9.49 -18.82
C LYS A 426 -13.93 -9.81 -18.83
N ARG A 427 -13.08 -8.90 -19.33
CA ARG A 427 -11.63 -9.14 -19.41
C ARG A 427 -10.95 -9.06 -18.05
N GLY A 428 -11.38 -8.12 -17.22
CA GLY A 428 -10.76 -7.85 -15.92
C GLY A 428 -11.35 -8.69 -14.78
N ILE A 429 -12.66 -8.80 -14.68
CA ILE A 429 -13.37 -9.55 -13.64
C ILE A 429 -13.66 -10.97 -14.14
N ARG A 430 -12.63 -11.82 -14.07
CA ARG A 430 -12.74 -13.22 -14.45
C ARG A 430 -13.32 -14.04 -13.31
N THR A 431 -14.08 -15.07 -13.66
CA THR A 431 -14.74 -15.93 -12.67
C THR A 431 -13.75 -16.68 -11.79
N GLY A 432 -12.67 -17.19 -12.38
CA GLY A 432 -11.66 -17.99 -11.67
C GLY A 432 -10.45 -17.22 -11.13
N LEU A 433 -10.59 -15.94 -10.76
CA LEU A 433 -9.46 -15.16 -10.22
C LEU A 433 -8.84 -15.81 -8.97
N ILE A 434 -9.66 -16.47 -8.15
CA ILE A 434 -9.23 -17.04 -6.86
C ILE A 434 -8.45 -18.36 -6.97
N TYR A 435 -8.44 -19.03 -8.12
CA TYR A 435 -7.68 -20.28 -8.29
C TYR A 435 -6.17 -20.10 -8.12
N GLY A 436 -5.66 -18.86 -8.23
CA GLY A 436 -4.25 -18.52 -8.01
C GLY A 436 -3.77 -18.63 -6.55
N LEU A 437 -4.69 -18.78 -5.59
CA LEU A 437 -4.39 -18.81 -4.15
C LEU A 437 -3.30 -19.83 -3.77
N ASN A 438 -3.23 -20.99 -4.42
CA ASN A 438 -2.26 -22.03 -4.07
C ASN A 438 -0.83 -21.80 -4.61
N SER A 439 -0.61 -20.75 -5.42
CA SER A 439 0.64 -20.54 -6.16
C SER A 439 1.36 -19.24 -5.83
N SER A 440 0.60 -18.18 -5.55
CA SER A 440 1.12 -16.81 -5.46
C SER A 440 0.97 -16.19 -4.06
N HIS A 441 0.40 -16.92 -3.11
CA HIS A 441 0.09 -16.44 -1.76
C HIS A 441 0.96 -17.17 -0.74
N GLY A 442 1.72 -16.42 0.07
CA GLY A 442 2.58 -16.99 1.11
C GLY A 442 1.80 -17.45 2.36
N GLU A 443 0.59 -16.93 2.52
CA GLU A 443 -0.32 -17.22 3.62
C GLU A 443 -1.17 -18.49 3.43
N VAL A 444 -1.22 -19.00 2.20
CA VAL A 444 -1.89 -20.26 1.86
C VAL A 444 -0.85 -21.36 1.76
N MET A 445 -0.90 -22.33 2.68
CA MET A 445 0.10 -23.39 2.76
C MET A 445 -0.50 -24.77 2.91
N SER A 446 0.17 -25.77 2.35
CA SER A 446 -0.21 -27.16 2.57
C SER A 446 0.19 -27.60 3.98
N VAL A 447 -0.76 -28.16 4.72
CA VAL A 447 -0.54 -28.71 6.07
C VAL A 447 -1.05 -30.14 6.12
N SER A 448 -0.21 -31.04 6.59
CA SER A 448 -0.61 -32.39 7.01
C SER A 448 -0.71 -32.41 8.54
N SER A 449 -1.91 -32.57 9.08
CA SER A 449 -2.13 -32.83 10.51
C SER A 449 -2.82 -34.19 10.65
N PRO A 450 -2.23 -35.18 11.32
CA PRO A 450 -2.83 -36.50 11.48
C PRO A 450 -3.91 -36.57 12.57
N GLY A 451 -4.08 -35.52 13.38
CA GLY A 451 -5.04 -35.49 14.49
C GLY A 451 -5.99 -34.29 14.44
N ASP A 452 -7.08 -34.40 15.21
CA ASP A 452 -8.18 -33.44 15.26
C ASP A 452 -7.85 -32.15 16.02
N ASN A 453 -6.74 -32.12 16.75
CA ASN A 453 -6.29 -30.92 17.44
C ASN A 453 -5.68 -29.92 16.45
N LYS A 454 -6.45 -28.88 16.13
CA LYS A 454 -6.06 -27.80 15.21
C LYS A 454 -5.12 -26.79 15.86
N ALA A 455 -5.24 -26.59 17.18
CA ALA A 455 -4.56 -25.55 17.95
C ALA A 455 -3.04 -25.55 17.72
N PHE A 456 -2.37 -26.69 17.94
CA PHE A 456 -0.91 -26.70 18.01
C PHE A 456 -0.22 -26.58 16.64
N LYS A 457 -0.76 -27.22 15.60
CA LYS A 457 -0.08 -27.31 14.29
C LYS A 457 -0.65 -26.34 13.25
N VAL A 458 -1.95 -26.09 13.29
CA VAL A 458 -2.70 -25.45 12.21
C VAL A 458 -2.98 -24.00 12.56
N THR A 459 -3.74 -23.75 13.62
CA THR A 459 -4.24 -22.40 13.93
C THR A 459 -3.21 -21.53 14.63
N SER A 460 -2.16 -22.13 15.20
CA SER A 460 -0.97 -21.42 15.66
C SER A 460 -0.09 -20.87 14.53
N MET A 461 -0.32 -21.20 13.25
CA MET A 461 0.53 -20.69 12.17
C MET A 461 0.36 -19.18 12.00
N LEU A 462 1.48 -18.49 11.85
CA LEU A 462 1.52 -17.05 11.62
C LEU A 462 2.49 -16.74 10.49
N VAL A 463 2.07 -15.87 9.57
CA VAL A 463 2.88 -15.47 8.42
C VAL A 463 3.37 -14.04 8.63
N PRO A 464 4.69 -13.80 8.72
CA PRO A 464 5.22 -12.44 8.70
C PRO A 464 4.88 -11.74 7.37
N GLN A 465 4.55 -10.44 7.41
CA GLN A 465 4.20 -9.62 6.24
C GLN A 465 5.21 -9.71 5.07
N GLN A 466 6.51 -9.84 5.37
CA GLN A 466 7.55 -9.98 4.33
C GLN A 466 7.47 -11.30 3.56
N LYS A 467 6.89 -12.35 4.17
CA LYS A 467 6.73 -13.69 3.57
C LYS A 467 5.45 -13.82 2.77
N SER A 468 4.38 -13.08 3.09
CA SER A 468 3.15 -13.12 2.28
C SER A 468 3.34 -12.53 0.89
N THR A 469 4.26 -11.57 0.73
CA THR A 469 4.55 -10.89 -0.54
C THR A 469 5.53 -11.63 -1.45
N LYS A 470 6.29 -12.60 -0.92
CA LYS A 470 7.21 -13.45 -1.69
C LYS A 470 6.60 -14.84 -1.68
N GLY A 471 5.90 -15.23 -2.75
CA GLY A 471 5.19 -16.52 -2.84
C GLY A 471 6.01 -17.73 -2.36
N PRO A 472 5.38 -18.91 -2.15
CA PRO A 472 5.85 -20.00 -1.28
C PRO A 472 7.26 -20.58 -1.55
N ARG A 473 7.94 -20.20 -2.64
CA ARG A 473 9.30 -20.63 -3.03
C ARG A 473 10.41 -19.63 -2.69
N GLY A 474 10.13 -18.48 -2.07
CA GLY A 474 11.15 -17.53 -1.66
C GLY A 474 12.09 -18.10 -0.58
N LYS A 475 13.40 -18.20 -0.86
CA LYS A 475 14.40 -18.53 0.17
C LYS A 475 14.58 -17.32 1.09
N ASP A 476 13.94 -17.34 2.24
CA ASP A 476 14.05 -16.27 3.23
C ASP A 476 15.16 -16.55 4.26
N ARG A 477 16.40 -16.66 3.78
CA ARG A 477 17.57 -16.50 4.64
C ARG A 477 17.96 -15.03 4.60
N GLY A 478 17.13 -14.17 5.19
CA GLY A 478 17.55 -12.81 5.54
C GLY A 478 18.85 -12.86 6.34
N PRO A 479 19.70 -11.84 6.24
CA PRO A 479 21.02 -11.86 6.84
C PRO A 479 20.92 -11.93 8.39
N VAL A 480 21.99 -12.39 9.04
CA VAL A 480 22.00 -12.71 10.49
C VAL A 480 21.79 -11.44 11.33
N ASP A 481 22.16 -10.29 10.79
CA ASP A 481 22.05 -8.95 11.36
C ASP A 481 20.73 -8.23 11.03
N ASP A 482 19.74 -8.94 10.47
CA ASP A 482 18.42 -8.37 10.16
C ASP A 482 17.70 -7.88 11.43
N PRO A 483 17.48 -6.55 11.58
CA PRO A 483 16.86 -5.99 12.78
C PRO A 483 15.44 -6.50 13.03
N THR A 484 14.73 -6.98 12.00
CA THR A 484 13.40 -7.60 12.17
C THR A 484 13.44 -8.96 12.87
N LYS A 485 14.63 -9.57 12.97
CA LYS A 485 14.85 -10.89 13.58
C LYS A 485 15.52 -10.81 14.96
N VAL A 486 15.89 -9.62 15.40
CA VAL A 486 16.45 -9.38 16.74
C VAL A 486 15.44 -9.83 17.81
N LEU A 487 15.95 -10.25 18.97
CA LEU A 487 15.11 -10.66 20.09
C LEU A 487 14.29 -9.47 20.60
N HIS A 488 13.01 -9.69 20.88
CA HIS A 488 12.14 -8.69 21.47
C HIS A 488 11.21 -9.38 22.48
N ALA A 489 10.97 -8.77 23.63
CA ALA A 489 10.21 -9.36 24.74
C ALA A 489 8.77 -9.73 24.33
N SER A 490 8.19 -9.02 23.36
CA SER A 490 6.86 -9.33 22.81
C SER A 490 6.72 -10.76 22.27
N ILE A 491 7.80 -11.42 21.88
CA ILE A 491 7.77 -12.81 21.38
C ILE A 491 7.30 -13.76 22.50
N ALA A 492 7.62 -13.47 23.76
CA ALA A 492 7.20 -14.30 24.89
C ALA A 492 5.68 -14.27 25.09
N GLU A 493 5.04 -13.13 24.82
CA GLU A 493 3.59 -12.98 24.93
C GLU A 493 2.86 -13.41 23.66
N VAL A 494 3.33 -12.96 22.49
CA VAL A 494 2.62 -13.08 21.21
C VAL A 494 3.08 -14.28 20.39
N GLY A 495 4.37 -14.58 20.42
CA GLY A 495 4.99 -15.63 19.62
C GLY A 495 4.85 -17.02 20.24
N GLY A 496 5.11 -18.04 19.43
CA GLY A 496 5.21 -19.43 19.87
C GLY A 496 6.66 -19.80 20.16
N TYR A 497 7.29 -19.19 21.16
CA TYR A 497 8.71 -19.42 21.50
C TYR A 497 9.02 -20.87 21.91
N VAL A 498 8.02 -21.61 22.40
CA VAL A 498 8.12 -23.05 22.70
C VAL A 498 7.95 -23.97 21.49
N ASN A 499 7.55 -23.42 20.33
CA ASN A 499 7.24 -24.17 19.11
C ASN A 499 7.99 -23.59 17.89
N ILE A 500 9.28 -23.31 18.08
CA ILE A 500 10.18 -22.82 17.03
C ILE A 500 10.42 -23.90 15.97
N THR A 501 10.63 -23.46 14.72
CA THR A 501 10.93 -24.39 13.62
C THR A 501 12.34 -24.14 13.11
N LYS A 502 13.00 -25.16 12.53
CA LYS A 502 14.34 -24.99 11.93
C LYS A 502 14.40 -23.88 10.86
N LYS A 503 13.29 -23.62 10.17
CA LYS A 503 13.20 -22.58 9.13
C LYS A 503 12.96 -21.18 9.70
N GLU A 504 12.50 -21.08 10.94
CA GLU A 504 12.21 -19.81 11.63
C GLU A 504 12.43 -19.98 13.14
N ALA A 505 13.66 -19.67 13.58
CA ALA A 505 14.09 -19.87 14.96
C ALA A 505 13.66 -18.74 15.91
N THR A 506 13.08 -17.65 15.38
CA THR A 506 12.70 -16.48 16.18
C THR A 506 11.42 -16.64 16.99
N GLY A 507 10.63 -17.70 16.75
CA GLY A 507 9.31 -17.90 17.38
C GLY A 507 8.18 -17.06 16.77
N ARG A 508 8.47 -16.22 15.77
CA ARG A 508 7.49 -15.31 15.13
C ARG A 508 6.60 -15.97 14.08
N SER A 509 6.92 -17.18 13.61
CA SER A 509 6.06 -17.95 12.69
C SER A 509 4.93 -18.72 13.38
N ARG A 510 4.87 -18.62 14.72
CA ARG A 510 3.84 -19.26 15.52
C ARG A 510 3.20 -18.21 16.43
N LEU A 511 1.90 -18.29 16.59
CA LEU A 511 1.12 -17.43 17.46
C LEU A 511 0.88 -18.16 18.80
N ASN A 512 1.04 -17.43 19.90
CA ASN A 512 0.51 -17.83 21.19
C ASN A 512 -1.02 -17.69 21.15
N LEU A 513 -1.74 -18.80 21.25
CA LEU A 513 -3.20 -18.81 21.19
C LEU A 513 -3.86 -18.19 22.43
N CYS A 514 -3.10 -17.80 23.46
CA CYS A 514 -3.62 -17.05 24.61
C CYS A 514 -3.61 -15.53 24.40
N VAL A 515 -3.12 -15.03 23.25
CA VAL A 515 -3.03 -13.60 22.99
C VAL A 515 -4.40 -12.93 22.98
N LYS A 516 -4.44 -11.70 23.50
CA LYS A 516 -5.61 -10.83 23.46
C LYS A 516 -5.62 -10.05 22.15
N LEU A 517 -6.78 -10.03 21.50
CA LEU A 517 -7.01 -9.27 20.28
C LEU A 517 -8.13 -8.26 20.51
N ASP A 518 -8.07 -7.13 19.81
CA ASP A 518 -9.23 -6.27 19.63
C ASP A 518 -10.23 -6.89 18.61
N PRO A 519 -11.44 -6.33 18.44
CA PRO A 519 -12.42 -6.83 17.46
C PRO A 519 -11.94 -6.79 16.00
N LYS A 520 -10.93 -5.96 15.68
CA LYS A 520 -10.35 -5.83 14.34
C LYS A 520 -9.15 -6.80 14.15
N GLY A 521 -8.73 -7.53 15.17
CA GLY A 521 -7.58 -8.45 15.13
C GLY A 521 -6.23 -7.81 15.44
N SER A 522 -6.19 -6.61 16.03
CA SER A 522 -4.96 -5.97 16.52
C SER A 522 -4.50 -6.63 17.81
N ILE A 523 -3.20 -6.80 17.97
CA ILE A 523 -2.62 -7.42 19.17
C ILE A 523 -2.67 -6.44 20.34
N LEU A 524 -3.26 -6.89 21.44
CA LEU A 524 -3.32 -6.16 22.70
C LEU A 524 -2.33 -6.75 23.71
N ARG A 525 -1.59 -5.88 24.38
CA ARG A 525 -0.75 -6.26 25.53
C ARG A 525 -1.66 -6.65 26.69
N ASP A 526 -1.35 -7.74 27.38
CA ASP A 526 -2.03 -8.10 28.61
C ASP A 526 -1.54 -7.22 29.76
N PRO A 527 -2.40 -6.38 30.38
CA PRO A 527 -1.99 -5.48 31.45
C PRO A 527 -1.27 -6.17 32.60
N ARG A 528 -1.56 -7.46 32.84
CA ARG A 528 -0.94 -8.27 33.90
C ARG A 528 0.56 -8.48 33.70
N PHE A 529 1.04 -8.45 32.46
CA PHE A 529 2.42 -8.79 32.11
C PHE A 529 3.23 -7.58 31.62
N VAL A 530 2.61 -6.40 31.48
CA VAL A 530 3.26 -5.19 30.93
C VAL A 530 4.56 -4.87 31.66
N ASP A 531 4.52 -4.70 32.99
CA ASP A 531 5.71 -4.34 33.79
C ASP A 531 6.84 -5.37 33.69
N MET A 532 6.48 -6.66 33.64
CA MET A 532 7.45 -7.75 33.53
C MET A 532 8.09 -7.78 32.14
N ILE A 533 7.29 -7.60 31.09
CA ILE A 533 7.74 -7.61 29.70
C ILE A 533 8.60 -6.38 29.41
N ASP A 534 8.24 -5.21 29.94
CA ASP A 534 9.01 -3.98 29.75
C ASP A 534 10.38 -4.07 30.45
N LYS A 535 10.43 -4.59 31.68
CA LYS A 535 11.70 -4.92 32.35
C LYS A 535 12.54 -5.92 31.57
N ALA A 536 11.91 -6.95 30.99
CA ALA A 536 12.63 -7.91 30.16
C ALA A 536 13.19 -7.28 28.88
N GLN A 537 12.46 -6.36 28.26
CA GLN A 537 12.93 -5.62 27.08
C GLN A 537 14.11 -4.69 27.43
N GLU A 538 14.10 -4.06 28.61
CA GLU A 538 15.23 -3.28 29.10
C GLU A 538 16.51 -4.11 29.28
N LEU A 539 16.39 -5.38 29.67
CA LEU A 539 17.52 -6.30 29.77
C LEU A 539 18.04 -6.82 28.43
N ILE A 540 17.21 -6.75 27.38
CA ILE A 540 17.58 -7.15 26.01
C ILE A 540 18.35 -6.03 25.29
N LYS A 541 18.07 -4.77 25.66
CA LYS A 541 18.77 -3.58 25.17
C LYS A 541 20.16 -3.48 25.79
#